data_AF-A0ABD0N3I2-F1
#
_entry.id   AF-A0ABD0N3I2-F1
#
_cell.length_a   1.000
_cell.length_b   1.000
_cell.length_c   1.000
_cell.angle_alpha   90.00
_cell.angle_beta   90.00
_cell.angle_gamma   90.00
#
_symmetry.space_group_name_H-M   'P 1'
#
loop_
_entity.id
_entity.type
_entity.pdbx_description
1 polymer ?
#
loop_
_entity_poly.entity_id
_entity_poly.type
_entity_poly.pdbx_seq_one_letter_code
_entity_poly.pdbx_strand_id
1 'polypeptide(L)' 'MGQSQSDEEVELTDIQPLYTKFMKECPSGALHLHEFRKIFGVQSTSEDEALYMETLFKSFDTNR' A
#
# COMPACT_ATOMS: atom_id res chain seq x y z
N MET A 1 15.28 9.78 22.31
CA MET A 1 14.55 8.54 22.63
C MET A 1 14.10 7.95 21.30
N GLY A 2 14.81 6.93 20.80
CA GLY A 2 14.43 6.26 19.56
C GLY A 2 13.36 5.24 19.89
N GLN A 3 12.17 5.39 19.32
CA GLN A 3 11.21 4.29 19.29
C GLN A 3 11.84 3.17 18.48
N SER A 4 12.19 2.08 19.13
CA SER A 4 12.35 0.79 18.47
C SER A 4 10.96 0.41 17.98
N GLN A 5 10.62 0.84 16.77
CA GLN A 5 9.51 0.28 16.03
C GLN A 5 9.87 -1.20 15.87
N SER A 6 9.17 -2.07 16.60
CA SER A 6 9.29 -3.50 16.45
C SER A 6 9.12 -3.78 14.96
N ASP A 7 10.16 -4.30 14.33
CA ASP A 7 10.14 -4.78 12.95
C ASP A 7 9.30 -6.07 12.97
N GLU A 8 7.99 -5.91 13.12
CA GLU A 8 7.03 -7.00 12.98
C GLU A 8 7.00 -7.36 11.50
N GLU A 9 7.89 -8.29 11.13
CA GLU A 9 7.91 -8.87 9.81
C GLU A 9 6.55 -9.50 9.50
N VAL A 10 6.06 -9.27 8.29
CA VAL A 10 4.83 -9.88 7.83
C VAL A 10 5.05 -11.38 7.71
N GLU A 11 4.37 -12.18 8.54
CA GLU A 11 4.48 -13.63 8.47
C GLU A 11 3.78 -14.18 7.21
N LEU A 12 4.18 -15.36 6.75
CA LEU A 12 3.58 -16.01 5.57
C LEU A 12 2.06 -16.17 5.70
N THR A 13 1.57 -16.35 6.92
CA THR A 13 0.14 -16.43 7.25
C THR A 13 -0.62 -15.15 6.97
N ASP A 14 0.04 -14.00 7.07
CA ASP A 14 -0.54 -12.67 6.83
C ASP A 14 -0.48 -12.28 5.35
N ILE A 15 0.42 -12.90 4.57
CA ILE A 15 0.53 -12.63 3.13
C ILE A 15 -0.72 -13.08 2.37
N GLN A 16 -1.28 -14.26 2.70
CA GLN A 16 -2.45 -14.79 1.99
C GLN A 16 -3.70 -13.88 2.07
N PRO A 17 -4.12 -13.38 3.24
CA PRO A 17 -5.24 -12.44 3.31
C PRO A 17 -4.92 -11.10 2.63
N LEU A 18 -3.67 -10.61 2.72
CA LEU A 18 -3.24 -9.39 2.02
C LEU A 18 -3.35 -9.56 0.49
N TYR A 19 -2.85 -10.67 -0.05
CA TYR A 19 -2.96 -10.99 -1.47
C TYR A 19 -4.41 -11.13 -1.92
N THR A 20 -5.26 -11.75 -1.10
CA THR A 20 -6.70 -11.88 -1.40
C THR A 20 -7.37 -10.50 -1.46
N LYS A 21 -7.03 -9.60 -0.54
CA LYS A 21 -7.53 -8.22 -0.55
C LYS A 21 -7.04 -7.46 -1.79
N PHE A 22 -5.76 -7.63 -2.13
CA PHE A 22 -5.16 -7.05 -3.33
C PHE A 22 -5.89 -7.49 -4.61
N MET A 23 -6.10 -8.80 -4.80
CA MET A 23 -6.77 -9.34 -5.99
C MET A 23 -8.24 -8.91 -6.09
N LYS A 24 -8.92 -8.64 -4.96
CA LYS A 24 -10.29 -8.12 -4.95
C LYS A 24 -10.34 -6.67 -5.42
N GLU A 25 -9.40 -5.84 -4.99
CA GLU A 25 -9.35 -4.42 -5.36
C GLU A 25 -8.75 -4.20 -6.75
N CYS A 26 -7.84 -5.08 -7.19
CA CYS A 26 -7.14 -5.01 -8.46
C CYS A 26 -7.12 -6.40 -9.16
N PRO A 27 -8.19 -6.78 -9.88
CA PRO A 27 -8.29 -8.09 -10.52
C PRO A 27 -7.37 -8.25 -11.73
N SER A 28 -6.80 -7.15 -12.25
CA SER A 28 -5.84 -7.17 -13.35
C SER A 28 -4.44 -7.63 -12.91
N GLY A 29 -4.15 -7.58 -11.61
CA GLY A 29 -2.82 -7.78 -11.05
C GLY A 29 -1.86 -6.60 -11.25
N ALA A 30 -2.29 -5.54 -11.94
CA ALA A 30 -1.51 -4.33 -12.16
C ALA A 30 -2.07 -3.18 -11.32
N LEU A 31 -1.43 -2.90 -10.18
CA LEU A 31 -1.91 -1.92 -9.22
C LEU A 31 -1.72 -0.49 -9.72
N HIS A 32 -2.81 0.27 -9.83
CA HIS A 32 -2.76 1.70 -10.13
C HIS A 32 -2.91 2.54 -8.86
N LEU A 33 -2.49 3.80 -8.92
CA LEU A 33 -2.53 4.74 -7.79
C LEU A 33 -3.93 4.87 -7.14
N HIS A 34 -5.00 4.81 -7.94
CA HIS A 34 -6.36 4.91 -7.43
C HIS A 34 -6.80 3.64 -6.67
N GLU A 35 -6.32 2.47 -7.07
CA GLU A 35 -6.54 1.19 -6.36
C GLU A 35 -5.68 1.12 -5.10
N PHE A 36 -4.43 1.60 -5.16
CA PHE A 36 -3.55 1.72 -4.00
C PHE A 36 -4.21 2.55 -2.89
N ARG A 37 -4.73 3.73 -3.22
CA ARG A 37 -5.48 4.57 -2.26
C ARG A 37 -6.66 3.83 -1.64
N LYS A 38 -7.43 3.07 -2.43
CA LYS A 38 -8.57 2.27 -1.93
C LYS A 38 -8.13 1.16 -0.98
N ILE A 39 -7.06 0.43 -1.29
CA ILE A 39 -6.51 -0.65 -0.44
C ILE A 39 -6.16 -0.11 0.96
N PHE A 40 -5.56 1.08 1.02
CA PHE A 40 -5.18 1.78 2.25
C PHE A 40 -6.30 2.63 2.86
N GLY A 41 -7.48 2.70 2.23
CA GLY A 41 -8.62 3.48 2.73
C GLY A 41 -8.41 5.00 2.72
N VAL A 42 -7.44 5.48 1.92
CA VAL A 42 -7.09 6.90 1.83
C VAL A 42 -8.05 7.60 0.87
N GLN A 43 -9.03 8.26 1.46
CA GLN A 43 -9.94 9.15 0.76
C GLN A 43 -9.27 10.53 0.72
N SER A 44 -8.32 10.70 -0.20
CA SER A 44 -7.48 11.91 -0.32
C SER A 44 -8.32 13.20 -0.17
N THR A 45 -8.28 13.78 1.03
CA THR A 45 -9.07 14.99 1.35
C THR A 45 -8.19 16.23 1.37
N SER A 46 -6.87 16.04 1.49
CA SER A 46 -5.86 17.09 1.37
C SER A 46 -4.85 16.80 0.26
N GLU A 47 -4.22 17.87 -0.24
CA GLU A 47 -3.19 17.80 -1.28
C GLU A 47 -1.90 17.10 -0.75
N ASP A 48 -1.59 17.29 0.53
CA ASP A 48 -0.45 16.62 1.19
C ASP A 48 -0.63 15.11 1.28
N GLU A 49 -1.84 14.65 1.63
CA GLU A 49 -2.19 13.22 1.65
C GLU A 49 -2.13 12.62 0.24
N ALA A 50 -2.51 13.42 -0.77
CA ALA A 50 -2.40 13.04 -2.16
C ALA A 50 -0.93 12.80 -2.57
N LEU A 51 -0.06 13.77 -2.27
CA LEU A 51 1.37 13.71 -2.56
C LEU A 51 2.09 12.58 -1.82
N TYR A 52 1.74 12.36 -0.55
CA TYR A 52 2.32 11.28 0.25
C TYR A 52 2.02 9.90 -0.35
N MET A 53 0.75 9.64 -0.71
CA MET A 53 0.36 8.38 -1.35
C MET A 53 1.03 8.16 -2.70
N GLU A 54 1.18 9.21 -3.50
CA GLU A 54 1.88 9.11 -4.79
C GLU A 54 3.36 8.79 -4.62
N THR A 55 4.01 9.43 -3.64
CA THR A 55 5.42 9.19 -3.32
C THR A 55 5.63 7.75 -2.85
N LEU A 56 4.77 7.25 -1.96
CA LEU A 56 4.81 5.87 -1.51
C LEU A 56 4.60 4.89 -2.66
N PHE A 57 3.56 5.10 -3.47
CA PHE A 57 3.29 4.24 -4.63
C PHE A 57 4.51 4.12 -5.55
N LYS A 58 5.16 5.25 -5.86
CA LYS A 58 6.38 5.29 -6.67
C LYS A 58 7.58 4.61 -6.01
N SER A 59 7.66 4.58 -4.68
CA SER A 59 8.73 3.88 -3.97
C SER A 59 8.60 2.35 -4.02
N PHE A 60 7.38 1.83 -4.17
CA PHE A 60 7.13 0.40 -4.30
C PHE A 60 7.29 -0.11 -5.74
N ASP A 61 7.12 0.76 -6.74
CA ASP A 61 7.32 0.42 -8.14
C ASP A 61 8.82 0.32 -8.48
N THR A 62 9.34 -0.91 -8.41
CA THR A 62 10.75 -1.23 -8.68
C THR A 62 11.03 -1.54 -10.15
N ASN A 63 10.00 -1.66 -10.99
CA ASN A 63 10.11 -2.03 -12.40
C ASN A 63 10.39 -0.83 -13.33
N ARG A 64 11.24 0.10 -12.89
CA ARG A 64 11.63 1.25 -13.71
C ARG A 64 12.20 0.88 -15.07
#